data_AF-A0A7W4G239-F1
#
_entry.id   AF-A0A7W4G239-F1
#
_cell.length_a   1.000
_cell.length_b   1.000
_cell.length_c   1.000
_cell.angle_alpha   90.00
_cell.angle_beta   90.00
_cell.angle_gamma   90.00
#
_symmetry.space_group_name_H-M   'P 1'
#
loop_
_entity.id
_entity.type
_entity.pdbx_description
1 polymer ?
#
loop_
_entity_poly.entity_id
_entity_poly.type
_entity_poly.pdbx_seq_one_letter_code
_entity_poly.pdbx_strand_id
1 'polypeptide(L)'
;MDISAPSLRAVFTAVKTEFNAGRSTYTPTYTRIATVVPSTTSSEDYAWLGEFSRLREWIGDRHINKMALHSYSIKNKKFEATEGIPSEYIEDDTFGVLMAKFQDMGYAAATHPDELTYACLASGWNTLCYDGQNFFDTEHDVGEGENEKLVSNMQDGALAPWYLLDTRRPLKPLIFQKRKDYQLSAKTDAGNSDHVFMADEYLYGVDARVNAGFGFWQQAFGSKAELTEANFNSAIEKMMGLKSDKGRPLGINPDLLVVGPTNRSKAKALIEAMQKEGGASNTNYQAVEVMVVPWLD
;
A
#
# COMPACT_ATOMS: atom_id res chain seq x y z
N MET A 1 -27.15 24.94 23.23
CA MET A 1 -28.41 24.89 22.45
C MET A 1 -29.26 23.71 22.91
N ASP A 2 -30.57 23.69 22.65
CA ASP A 2 -31.39 22.48 22.90
C ASP A 2 -30.89 21.31 22.04
N ILE A 3 -30.68 20.15 22.66
CA ILE A 3 -30.35 18.93 21.92
C ILE A 3 -31.60 18.41 21.22
N SER A 4 -31.60 18.56 19.90
CA SER A 4 -32.75 18.30 19.02
C SER A 4 -32.26 17.74 17.68
N ALA A 5 -33.16 17.15 16.91
CA ALA A 5 -32.78 16.62 15.59
C ALA A 5 -32.15 17.69 14.66
N PRO A 6 -32.61 18.97 14.64
CA PRO A 6 -31.91 20.03 13.92
C PRO A 6 -30.51 20.34 14.43
N SER A 7 -30.30 20.44 15.76
CA SER A 7 -28.97 20.76 16.32
C SER A 7 -27.97 19.63 16.08
N LEU A 8 -28.38 18.37 16.27
CA LEU A 8 -27.52 17.21 15.99
C LEU A 8 -27.14 17.09 14.50
N ARG A 9 -28.02 17.49 13.57
CA ARG A 9 -27.68 17.58 12.14
C ARG A 9 -26.65 18.68 11.87
N ALA A 10 -26.74 19.81 12.58
CA ALA A 10 -25.76 20.89 12.48
C ALA A 10 -24.38 20.44 12.98
N VAL A 11 -24.32 19.80 14.16
CA VAL A 11 -23.08 19.21 14.69
C VAL A 11 -22.51 18.17 13.73
N PHE A 12 -23.33 17.25 13.21
CA PHE A 12 -22.84 16.26 12.23
C PHE A 12 -22.30 16.90 10.94
N THR A 13 -22.93 17.99 10.49
CA THR A 13 -22.44 18.74 9.31
C THR A 13 -21.08 19.38 9.59
N ALA A 14 -20.88 19.95 10.78
CA ALA A 14 -19.59 20.50 11.21
C ALA A 14 -18.52 19.39 11.29
N VAL A 15 -18.81 18.31 12.01
CA VAL A 15 -17.93 17.13 12.13
C VAL A 15 -17.55 16.58 10.76
N LYS A 16 -18.52 16.42 9.85
CA LYS A 16 -18.27 15.93 8.49
C LYS A 16 -17.41 16.90 7.67
N THR A 17 -17.59 18.21 7.85
CA THR A 17 -16.78 19.22 7.16
C THR A 17 -15.33 19.10 7.59
N GLU A 18 -15.08 19.05 8.89
CA GLU A 18 -13.72 18.98 9.46
C GLU A 18 -13.04 17.65 9.18
N PHE A 19 -13.78 16.54 9.27
CA PHE A 19 -13.29 15.23 8.82
C PHE A 19 -12.81 15.25 7.36
N ASN A 20 -13.60 15.85 6.46
CA ASN A 20 -13.20 15.93 5.04
C ASN A 20 -12.04 16.92 4.83
N ALA A 21 -11.98 18.00 5.62
CA ALA A 21 -10.85 18.93 5.59
C ALA A 21 -9.56 18.22 5.98
N GLY A 22 -9.58 17.49 7.10
CA GLY A 22 -8.47 16.66 7.57
C GLY A 22 -8.05 15.61 6.55
N ARG A 23 -9.02 14.86 6.00
CA ARG A 23 -8.76 13.85 4.97
C ARG A 23 -8.09 14.43 3.71
N SER A 24 -8.38 15.69 3.39
CA SER A 24 -7.82 16.37 2.21
C SER A 24 -6.40 16.93 2.45
N THR A 25 -5.92 16.96 3.70
CA THR A 25 -4.55 17.43 4.01
C THR A 25 -3.47 16.43 3.62
N TYR A 26 -3.83 15.17 3.36
CA TYR A 26 -2.92 14.11 2.96
C TYR A 26 -3.32 13.54 1.59
N THR A 27 -2.34 13.36 0.71
CA THR A 27 -2.52 12.66 -0.57
C THR A 27 -1.91 11.27 -0.46
N PRO A 28 -2.73 10.20 -0.38
CA PRO A 28 -2.22 8.85 -0.22
C PRO A 28 -1.41 8.39 -1.43
N THR A 29 -0.35 7.65 -1.17
CA THR A 29 0.61 7.20 -2.19
C THR A 29 0.60 5.68 -2.38
N TYR A 30 -0.13 4.91 -1.56
CA TYR A 30 -0.22 3.46 -1.67
C TYR A 30 -0.64 2.98 -3.07
N THR A 31 -1.52 3.72 -3.74
CA THR A 31 -1.99 3.39 -5.10
C THR A 31 -0.87 3.45 -6.14
N ARG A 32 0.27 4.08 -5.81
CA ARG A 32 1.46 4.09 -6.66
C ARG A 32 2.14 2.73 -6.71
N ILE A 33 2.12 1.96 -5.62
CA ILE A 33 2.81 0.67 -5.50
C ILE A 33 1.87 -0.54 -5.36
N ALA A 34 0.58 -0.28 -5.09
CA ALA A 34 -0.43 -1.31 -4.91
C ALA A 34 -1.58 -1.19 -5.91
N THR A 35 -2.02 -2.33 -6.44
CA THR A 35 -3.27 -2.41 -7.19
C THR A 35 -4.44 -2.48 -6.22
N VAL A 36 -5.41 -1.56 -6.35
CA VAL A 36 -6.62 -1.57 -5.54
C VAL A 36 -7.59 -2.62 -6.07
N VAL A 37 -7.92 -3.61 -5.25
CA VAL A 37 -8.84 -4.69 -5.61
C VAL A 37 -10.09 -4.59 -4.73
N PRO A 38 -11.30 -4.45 -5.32
CA PRO A 38 -12.53 -4.51 -4.54
C PRO A 38 -12.72 -5.91 -3.96
N SER A 39 -13.18 -5.99 -2.72
CA SER A 39 -13.49 -7.25 -2.05
C SER A 39 -14.94 -7.28 -1.58
N THR A 40 -15.57 -8.45 -1.68
CA THR A 40 -16.94 -8.68 -1.22
C THR A 40 -17.00 -9.73 -0.10
N THR A 41 -15.99 -10.58 0.02
CA THR A 41 -15.93 -11.70 0.95
C THR A 41 -15.01 -11.44 2.14
N SER A 42 -14.89 -12.38 3.08
CA SER A 42 -14.06 -12.18 4.28
C SER A 42 -12.56 -12.32 4.00
N SER A 43 -12.22 -13.04 2.93
CA SER A 43 -10.89 -13.30 2.41
C SER A 43 -11.03 -13.50 0.91
N GLU A 44 -10.26 -12.80 0.09
CA GLU A 44 -10.27 -13.05 -1.35
C GLU A 44 -9.11 -13.99 -1.71
N ASP A 45 -9.41 -14.97 -2.54
CA ASP A 45 -8.43 -15.92 -3.07
C ASP A 45 -7.85 -15.36 -4.37
N TYR A 46 -6.53 -15.29 -4.41
CA TYR A 46 -5.76 -14.77 -5.54
C TYR A 46 -5.08 -15.93 -6.30
N ALA A 47 -5.84 -16.97 -6.61
CA ALA A 47 -5.34 -18.16 -7.32
C ALA A 47 -4.76 -17.86 -8.72
N TRP A 48 -4.99 -16.67 -9.25
CA TRP A 48 -4.42 -16.20 -10.52
C TRP A 48 -3.02 -15.59 -10.39
N LEU A 49 -2.55 -15.29 -9.18
CA LEU A 49 -1.17 -14.84 -8.97
C LEU A 49 -0.20 -15.98 -9.32
N GLY A 50 0.87 -15.63 -10.04
CA GLY A 50 1.79 -16.58 -10.65
C GLY A 50 1.66 -16.69 -12.17
N GLU A 51 0.54 -16.23 -12.77
CA GLU A 51 0.34 -16.31 -14.22
C GLU A 51 0.36 -14.95 -14.92
N PHE A 52 1.30 -14.79 -15.85
CA PHE A 52 1.30 -13.65 -16.76
C PHE A 52 0.47 -13.96 -18.01
N SER A 53 -0.61 -13.19 -18.22
CA SER A 53 -1.36 -13.22 -19.47
C SER A 53 -0.45 -12.84 -20.66
N ARG A 54 -0.54 -13.60 -21.76
CA ARG A 54 0.25 -13.35 -22.97
C ARG A 54 -0.59 -13.48 -24.24
N LEU A 55 -0.36 -12.57 -25.17
CA LEU A 55 -0.81 -12.70 -26.55
C LEU A 55 0.25 -13.48 -27.33
N ARG A 56 -0.20 -14.35 -28.24
CA ARG A 56 0.63 -15.07 -29.20
C ARG A 56 0.08 -14.88 -30.59
N GLU A 57 0.92 -15.06 -31.59
CA GLU A 57 0.44 -15.14 -32.97
C GLU A 57 -0.58 -16.28 -33.11
N TRP A 58 -1.67 -16.01 -33.82
CA TRP A 58 -2.74 -16.97 -34.01
C TRP A 58 -2.32 -18.00 -35.06
N ILE A 59 -1.72 -19.09 -34.61
CA ILE A 59 -1.38 -20.25 -35.44
C ILE A 59 -2.02 -21.49 -34.80
N GLY A 60 -2.91 -22.16 -35.54
CA GLY A 60 -3.68 -23.31 -35.07
C GLY A 60 -4.80 -22.95 -34.08
N ASP A 61 -5.23 -23.94 -33.30
CA ASP A 61 -6.28 -23.77 -32.29
C ASP A 61 -5.84 -22.87 -31.13
N ARG A 62 -6.82 -22.30 -30.40
CA ARG A 62 -6.54 -21.50 -29.20
C ARG A 62 -5.83 -22.38 -28.16
N HIS A 63 -4.69 -21.90 -27.66
CA HIS A 63 -4.12 -22.46 -26.44
C HIS A 63 -4.74 -21.75 -25.24
N ILE A 64 -5.36 -22.53 -24.36
CA ILE A 64 -5.92 -22.07 -23.10
C ILE A 64 -4.77 -21.99 -22.09
N ASN A 65 -4.56 -20.82 -21.48
CA ASN A 65 -3.69 -20.70 -20.31
C ASN A 65 -4.43 -21.37 -19.16
N LYS A 66 -3.92 -22.52 -18.69
CA LYS A 66 -4.52 -23.23 -17.57
C LYS A 66 -3.91 -22.70 -16.28
N MET A 67 -4.77 -22.21 -15.40
CA MET A 67 -4.40 -21.65 -14.10
C MET A 67 -3.71 -22.70 -13.20
N ALA A 68 -2.48 -22.44 -12.78
CA ALA A 68 -1.90 -23.09 -11.60
C ALA A 68 -2.68 -22.64 -10.36
N LEU A 69 -3.18 -23.58 -9.55
CA LEU A 69 -3.91 -23.26 -8.32
C LEU A 69 -2.93 -22.90 -7.20
N HIS A 70 -2.70 -21.62 -6.98
CA HIS A 70 -2.04 -21.12 -5.77
C HIS A 70 -3.09 -20.84 -4.68
N SER A 71 -2.85 -21.30 -3.45
CA SER A 71 -3.72 -21.04 -2.29
C SER A 71 -3.32 -19.75 -1.56
N TYR A 72 -3.12 -18.66 -2.30
CA TYR A 72 -2.81 -17.35 -1.70
C TYR A 72 -4.10 -16.57 -1.46
N SER A 73 -4.30 -16.12 -0.22
CA SER A 73 -5.49 -15.35 0.14
C SER A 73 -5.15 -14.16 1.03
N ILE A 74 -5.87 -13.05 0.83
CA ILE A 74 -5.74 -11.86 1.66
C ILE A 74 -7.00 -11.72 2.50
N LYS A 75 -6.86 -11.99 3.80
CA LYS A 75 -7.95 -11.83 4.77
C LYS A 75 -8.20 -10.34 5.04
N ASN A 76 -9.44 -9.89 4.89
CA ASN A 76 -9.83 -8.53 5.25
C ASN A 76 -9.69 -8.30 6.77
N LYS A 77 -9.07 -7.19 7.16
CA LYS A 77 -9.01 -6.73 8.54
C LYS A 77 -10.01 -5.60 8.77
N LYS A 78 -10.51 -5.48 10.00
CA LYS A 78 -11.44 -4.42 10.43
C LYS A 78 -10.67 -3.39 11.24
N PHE A 79 -10.96 -2.13 10.97
CA PHE A 79 -10.39 -0.98 11.66
C PHE A 79 -11.49 0.02 11.94
N GLU A 80 -11.39 0.72 13.07
CA GLU A 80 -12.32 1.79 13.44
C GLU A 80 -11.60 2.86 14.26
N ALA A 81 -12.14 4.07 14.21
CA ALA A 81 -11.86 5.12 15.17
C ALA A 81 -13.19 5.81 15.49
N THR A 82 -13.43 6.08 16.76
CA THR A 82 -14.69 6.67 17.24
C THR A 82 -14.37 7.77 18.26
N GLU A 83 -14.96 8.95 18.04
CA GLU A 83 -14.85 10.11 18.93
C GLU A 83 -16.24 10.49 19.45
N GLY A 84 -16.33 10.76 20.76
CA GLY A 84 -17.54 11.24 21.42
C GLY A 84 -17.53 12.76 21.60
N ILE A 85 -18.70 13.39 21.45
CA ILE A 85 -18.94 14.76 21.89
C ILE A 85 -19.84 14.68 23.12
N PRO A 86 -19.37 15.06 24.32
CA PRO A 86 -20.22 15.14 25.51
C PRO A 86 -21.40 16.09 25.31
N SER A 87 -22.54 15.78 25.93
CA SER A 87 -23.78 16.54 25.80
C SER A 87 -23.58 18.02 26.13
N GLU A 88 -22.77 18.34 27.15
CA GLU A 88 -22.58 19.71 27.65
C GLU A 88 -21.95 20.61 26.59
N TYR A 89 -21.05 20.07 25.75
CA TYR A 89 -20.49 20.85 24.64
C TYR A 89 -21.52 21.25 23.59
N ILE A 90 -22.60 20.47 23.45
CA ILE A 90 -23.72 20.78 22.56
C ILE A 90 -24.69 21.73 23.26
N GLU A 91 -25.02 21.46 24.53
CA GLU A 91 -25.89 22.31 25.36
C GLU A 91 -25.32 23.71 25.57
N ASP A 92 -24.00 23.85 25.62
CA ASP A 92 -23.32 25.13 25.78
C ASP A 92 -22.94 25.77 24.43
N ASP A 93 -23.17 25.09 23.29
CA ASP A 93 -22.76 25.53 21.95
C ASP A 93 -21.22 25.78 21.83
N THR A 94 -20.43 24.94 22.51
CA THR A 94 -18.97 25.04 22.58
C THR A 94 -18.23 23.90 21.86
N PHE A 95 -18.96 22.94 21.27
CA PHE A 95 -18.40 21.77 20.56
C PHE A 95 -17.38 22.10 19.46
N GLY A 96 -17.36 23.35 18.97
CA GLY A 96 -16.34 23.84 18.03
C GLY A 96 -14.90 23.59 18.48
N VAL A 97 -14.63 23.57 19.79
CA VAL A 97 -13.28 23.28 20.33
C VAL A 97 -12.81 21.85 20.06
N LEU A 98 -13.74 20.91 19.82
CA LEU A 98 -13.44 19.50 19.55
C LEU A 98 -13.22 19.22 18.05
N MET A 99 -13.46 20.19 17.17
CA MET A 99 -13.36 20.01 15.72
C MET A 99 -11.98 19.54 15.23
N ALA A 100 -10.91 19.97 15.91
CA ALA A 100 -9.55 19.51 15.61
C ALA A 100 -9.39 17.98 15.72
N LYS A 101 -10.13 17.31 16.63
CA LYS A 101 -10.12 15.83 16.73
C LYS A 101 -10.73 15.17 15.49
N PHE A 102 -11.81 15.73 14.95
CA PHE A 102 -12.45 15.20 13.75
C PHE A 102 -11.63 15.46 12.50
N GLN A 103 -10.92 16.59 12.46
CA GLN A 103 -9.90 16.85 11.44
C GLN A 103 -8.78 15.81 11.50
N ASP A 104 -8.24 15.52 12.68
CA ASP A 104 -7.21 14.49 12.86
C ASP A 104 -7.72 13.08 12.48
N MET A 105 -8.94 12.73 12.86
CA MET A 105 -9.58 11.47 12.44
C MET A 105 -9.71 11.37 10.91
N GLY A 106 -9.98 12.48 10.24
CA GLY A 106 -9.96 12.58 8.78
C GLY A 106 -8.58 12.32 8.18
N TYR A 107 -7.54 12.91 8.78
CA TYR A 107 -6.14 12.69 8.41
C TYR A 107 -5.74 11.22 8.59
N ALA A 108 -6.03 10.62 9.75
CA ALA A 108 -5.75 9.21 10.02
C ALA A 108 -6.45 8.28 9.02
N ALA A 109 -7.70 8.57 8.66
CA ALA A 109 -8.42 7.83 7.62
C ALA A 109 -7.77 7.94 6.23
N ALA A 110 -7.07 9.05 5.95
CA ALA A 110 -6.32 9.23 4.70
C ALA A 110 -4.95 8.52 4.73
N THR A 111 -4.24 8.51 5.85
CA THR A 111 -2.89 7.92 5.95
C THR A 111 -2.92 6.40 6.10
N HIS A 112 -3.96 5.84 6.75
CA HIS A 112 -4.00 4.43 7.10
C HIS A 112 -3.80 3.44 5.91
N PRO A 113 -4.31 3.68 4.68
CA PRO A 113 -3.95 2.87 3.51
C PRO A 113 -2.45 2.82 3.19
N ASP A 114 -1.74 3.94 3.36
CA ASP A 114 -0.29 4.02 3.17
C ASP A 114 0.41 3.23 4.27
N GLU A 115 0.05 3.44 5.54
CA GLU A 115 0.60 2.71 6.68
C GLU A 115 0.51 1.19 6.46
N LEU A 116 -0.66 0.67 6.10
CA LEU A 116 -0.85 -0.75 5.84
C LEU A 116 -0.03 -1.26 4.65
N THR A 117 0.05 -0.49 3.57
CA THR A 117 0.71 -0.91 2.33
C THR A 117 2.23 -0.91 2.48
N TYR A 118 2.78 0.12 3.13
CA TYR A 118 4.22 0.20 3.39
C TYR A 118 4.68 -0.73 4.50
N ALA A 119 3.85 -0.97 5.53
CA ALA A 119 4.11 -2.04 6.49
C ALA A 119 4.12 -3.42 5.81
N CYS A 120 3.21 -3.66 4.85
CA CYS A 120 3.21 -4.88 4.04
C CYS A 120 4.52 -5.02 3.25
N LEU A 121 4.96 -3.97 2.54
CA LEU A 121 6.25 -3.94 1.83
C LEU A 121 7.42 -4.27 2.77
N ALA A 122 7.48 -3.62 3.94
CA ALA A 122 8.52 -3.85 4.95
C ALA A 122 8.49 -5.29 5.49
N SER A 123 7.32 -5.90 5.59
CA SER A 123 7.17 -7.29 6.05
C SER A 123 7.60 -8.36 5.03
N GLY A 124 7.85 -7.97 3.78
CA GLY A 124 8.13 -8.89 2.67
C GLY A 124 9.36 -9.78 2.86
N TRP A 125 10.29 -9.41 3.73
CA TRP A 125 11.46 -10.21 4.08
C TRP A 125 11.13 -11.45 4.91
N ASN A 126 9.97 -11.48 5.59
CA ASN A 126 9.62 -12.51 6.57
C ASN A 126 8.18 -13.03 6.40
N THR A 127 7.53 -12.68 5.30
CA THR A 127 6.12 -13.03 5.06
C THR A 127 6.00 -13.68 3.70
N LEU A 128 5.37 -14.86 3.70
CA LEU A 128 5.19 -15.64 2.48
C LEU A 128 4.29 -14.93 1.47
N CYS A 129 4.67 -15.02 0.20
CA CYS A 129 3.87 -14.60 -0.94
C CYS A 129 3.20 -15.80 -1.61
N TYR A 130 2.65 -15.60 -2.81
CA TYR A 130 1.77 -16.59 -3.44
C TYR A 130 2.47 -17.89 -3.88
N ASP A 131 3.79 -17.86 -4.03
CA ASP A 131 4.62 -19.02 -4.39
C ASP A 131 5.14 -19.81 -3.18
N GLY A 132 4.79 -19.39 -1.95
CA GLY A 132 5.22 -20.07 -0.72
C GLY A 132 6.59 -19.63 -0.20
N GLN A 133 7.29 -18.72 -0.89
CA GLN A 133 8.53 -18.08 -0.43
C GLN A 133 8.25 -16.71 0.16
N ASN A 134 9.19 -16.13 0.92
CA ASN A 134 9.06 -14.74 1.36
C ASN A 134 8.96 -13.82 0.13
N PHE A 135 8.30 -12.67 0.24
CA PHE A 135 8.18 -11.76 -0.90
C PHE A 135 9.53 -11.22 -1.40
N PHE A 136 10.51 -11.07 -0.50
CA PHE A 136 11.90 -10.80 -0.83
C PHE A 136 12.75 -12.01 -0.46
N ASP A 137 13.10 -12.82 -1.45
CA ASP A 137 13.78 -14.09 -1.25
C ASP A 137 14.89 -14.34 -2.30
N THR A 138 15.78 -15.28 -1.99
CA THR A 138 16.80 -15.77 -2.91
C THR A 138 16.31 -16.90 -3.81
N GLU A 139 15.21 -17.54 -3.43
CA GLU A 139 14.84 -18.87 -3.90
C GLU A 139 13.40 -18.94 -4.43
N HIS A 140 13.00 -18.02 -5.31
CA HIS A 140 11.70 -18.15 -5.99
C HIS A 140 11.78 -19.16 -7.13
N ASP A 141 10.93 -20.19 -7.08
CA ASP A 141 10.84 -21.21 -8.13
C ASP A 141 10.21 -20.64 -9.42
N VAL A 142 10.94 -20.76 -10.53
CA VAL A 142 10.46 -20.39 -11.87
C VAL A 142 10.69 -21.55 -12.84
N GLY A 143 9.60 -22.05 -13.41
CA GLY A 143 9.62 -23.17 -14.36
C GLY A 143 8.83 -24.37 -13.84
N GLU A 144 8.93 -25.50 -14.53
CA GLU A 144 8.35 -26.78 -14.12
C GLU A 144 9.34 -27.92 -14.41
N GLY A 145 9.43 -28.90 -13.50
CA GLY A 145 10.24 -30.10 -13.66
C GLY A 145 11.73 -29.82 -13.83
N GLU A 146 12.37 -30.44 -14.82
CA GLU A 146 13.82 -30.30 -15.07
C GLU A 146 14.26 -28.87 -15.48
N ASN A 147 13.32 -27.95 -15.75
CA ASN A 147 13.60 -26.57 -16.11
C ASN A 147 13.39 -25.57 -14.96
N GLU A 148 13.05 -26.06 -13.76
CA GLU A 148 12.89 -25.23 -12.56
C GLU A 148 14.21 -24.55 -12.17
N LYS A 149 14.13 -23.26 -11.87
CA LYS A 149 15.27 -22.44 -11.46
C LYS A 149 14.86 -21.53 -10.32
N LEU A 150 15.78 -21.43 -9.36
CA LEU A 150 15.70 -20.47 -8.27
C LEU A 150 16.09 -19.08 -8.78
N VAL A 151 15.24 -18.12 -8.52
CA VAL A 151 15.42 -16.72 -8.91
C VAL A 151 15.33 -15.84 -7.67
N SER A 152 16.31 -14.95 -7.51
CA SER A 152 16.33 -13.98 -6.42
C SER A 152 15.76 -12.64 -6.85
N ASN A 153 15.00 -12.02 -5.95
CA ASN A 153 14.57 -10.62 -6.08
C ASN A 153 15.09 -9.75 -4.92
N MET A 154 16.19 -10.17 -4.28
CA MET A 154 16.72 -9.42 -3.15
C MET A 154 18.24 -9.32 -3.12
N GLN A 155 18.72 -8.40 -2.29
CA GLN A 155 20.12 -8.27 -1.90
C GLN A 155 20.21 -8.18 -0.37
N ASP A 156 20.98 -9.09 0.21
CA ASP A 156 21.14 -9.18 1.66
C ASP A 156 21.98 -8.02 2.21
N GLY A 157 21.88 -7.79 3.52
CA GLY A 157 22.62 -6.78 4.25
C GLY A 157 21.96 -6.44 5.60
N ALA A 158 22.54 -5.48 6.31
CA ALA A 158 22.13 -5.10 7.66
C ALA A 158 21.65 -3.65 7.78
N LEU A 159 21.54 -2.92 6.67
CA LEU A 159 21.13 -1.51 6.66
C LEU A 159 19.62 -1.37 6.45
N ALA A 160 19.11 -0.16 6.68
CA ALA A 160 17.75 0.21 6.34
C ALA A 160 17.47 -0.12 4.86
N PRO A 161 16.37 -0.81 4.55
CA PRO A 161 16.14 -1.31 3.21
C PRO A 161 15.84 -0.19 2.21
N TRP A 162 16.07 -0.49 0.94
CA TRP A 162 15.56 0.25 -0.20
C TRP A 162 14.93 -0.71 -1.20
N TYR A 163 13.90 -0.25 -1.89
CA TYR A 163 13.07 -1.08 -2.75
C TYR A 163 12.99 -0.48 -4.15
N LEU A 164 13.23 -1.29 -5.15
CA LEU A 164 13.12 -0.92 -6.55
C LEU A 164 11.91 -1.63 -7.16
N LEU A 165 10.97 -0.88 -7.71
CA LEU A 165 9.66 -1.38 -8.14
C LEU A 165 9.40 -1.07 -9.62
N ASP A 166 8.76 -2.00 -10.33
CA ASP A 166 8.09 -1.75 -11.60
C ASP A 166 6.58 -1.59 -11.35
N THR A 167 6.09 -0.37 -11.43
CA THR A 167 4.70 0.02 -11.15
C THR A 167 3.90 0.37 -12.41
N ARG A 168 4.50 0.18 -13.59
CA ARG A 168 3.90 0.56 -14.89
C ARG A 168 2.88 -0.46 -15.40
N ARG A 169 2.84 -1.66 -14.82
CA ARG A 169 1.89 -2.71 -15.19
C ARG A 169 0.53 -2.48 -14.54
N PRO A 170 -0.57 -2.98 -15.14
CA PRO A 170 -1.90 -2.90 -14.51
C PRO A 170 -1.95 -3.54 -13.12
N LEU A 171 -1.20 -4.62 -12.94
CA LEU A 171 -1.01 -5.30 -11.67
C LEU A 171 0.36 -4.90 -11.14
N LYS A 172 0.38 -4.30 -9.95
CA LYS A 172 1.56 -3.79 -9.26
C LYS A 172 2.14 -4.83 -8.29
N PRO A 173 3.32 -4.58 -7.70
CA PRO A 173 3.95 -5.55 -6.80
C PRO A 173 3.14 -5.83 -5.52
N LEU A 174 2.27 -4.90 -5.11
CA LEU A 174 1.39 -5.07 -3.94
C LEU A 174 -0.09 -5.02 -4.34
N ILE A 175 -0.93 -5.50 -3.44
CA ILE A 175 -2.39 -5.45 -3.55
C ILE A 175 -2.94 -4.73 -2.33
N PHE A 176 -3.85 -3.78 -2.56
CA PHE A 176 -4.65 -3.18 -1.51
C PHE A 176 -6.10 -3.63 -1.68
N GLN A 177 -6.53 -4.54 -0.82
CA GLN A 177 -7.88 -5.08 -0.81
C GLN A 177 -8.81 -4.14 -0.07
N LYS A 178 -9.85 -3.65 -0.76
CA LYS A 178 -10.83 -2.73 -0.19
C LYS A 178 -12.23 -3.32 -0.22
N ARG A 179 -12.74 -3.71 0.97
CA ARG A 179 -14.12 -4.17 1.14
C ARG A 179 -15.06 -3.08 1.66
N LYS A 180 -14.59 -2.26 2.59
CA LYS A 180 -15.32 -1.09 3.09
C LYS A 180 -14.35 0.08 3.21
N ASP A 181 -14.69 1.18 2.57
CA ASP A 181 -13.94 2.44 2.63
C ASP A 181 -14.22 3.19 3.94
N TYR A 182 -13.35 4.14 4.28
CA TYR A 182 -13.45 4.98 5.47
C TYR A 182 -14.62 5.93 5.32
N GLN A 183 -15.77 5.57 5.88
CA GLN A 183 -16.99 6.38 5.86
C GLN A 183 -17.34 6.83 7.27
N LEU A 184 -17.42 8.14 7.46
CA LEU A 184 -17.90 8.73 8.70
C LEU A 184 -19.38 8.40 8.91
N SER A 185 -19.70 7.95 10.11
CA SER A 185 -21.04 7.64 10.60
C SER A 185 -21.26 8.29 11.97
N ALA A 186 -22.51 8.40 12.39
CA ALA A 186 -22.88 9.03 13.65
C ALA A 186 -23.93 8.18 14.36
N LYS A 187 -23.82 8.07 15.68
CA LYS A 187 -24.77 7.38 16.56
C LYS A 187 -25.19 8.32 17.68
N THR A 188 -26.05 9.27 17.31
CA THR A 188 -26.37 10.48 18.10
C THR A 188 -27.83 10.57 18.53
N ASP A 189 -28.65 9.56 18.21
CA ASP A 189 -30.07 9.57 18.54
C ASP A 189 -30.30 9.02 19.96
N ALA A 190 -30.79 9.84 20.88
CA ALA A 190 -31.03 9.45 22.28
C ALA A 190 -32.12 8.37 22.46
N GLY A 191 -33.04 8.22 21.50
CA GLY A 191 -34.08 7.19 21.54
C GLY A 191 -33.61 5.83 21.01
N ASN A 192 -32.48 5.78 20.30
CA ASN A 192 -31.95 4.57 19.65
C ASN A 192 -30.47 4.29 19.97
N SER A 193 -29.85 5.10 20.82
CA SER A 193 -28.46 4.98 21.25
C SER A 193 -28.41 4.80 22.76
N ASP A 194 -28.24 3.55 23.20
CA ASP A 194 -28.00 3.25 24.61
C ASP A 194 -26.79 4.03 25.15
N HIS A 195 -25.81 4.33 24.30
CA HIS A 195 -24.62 5.06 24.72
C HIS A 195 -24.91 6.53 25.06
N VAL A 196 -25.75 7.21 24.28
CA VAL A 196 -26.17 8.58 24.61
C VAL A 196 -26.87 8.57 25.97
N PHE A 197 -27.73 7.59 26.22
CA PHE A 197 -28.42 7.47 27.50
C PHE A 197 -27.50 7.10 28.67
N MET A 198 -26.55 6.18 28.46
CA MET A 198 -25.72 5.61 29.52
C MET A 198 -24.47 6.45 29.84
N ALA A 199 -23.90 7.12 28.84
CA ALA A 199 -22.61 7.81 28.92
C ALA A 199 -22.70 9.31 28.60
N ASP A 200 -23.87 9.81 28.19
CA ASP A 200 -24.10 11.22 27.87
C ASP A 200 -23.17 11.78 26.78
N GLU A 201 -22.82 10.92 25.81
CA GLU A 201 -21.94 11.24 24.69
C GLU A 201 -22.58 10.93 23.34
N TYR A 202 -22.36 11.84 22.38
CA TYR A 202 -22.82 11.75 21.00
C TYR A 202 -21.67 11.26 20.12
N LEU A 203 -21.78 10.02 19.64
CA LEU A 203 -20.69 9.33 18.97
C LEU A 203 -20.62 9.59 17.46
N TYR A 204 -19.40 9.77 16.96
CA TYR A 204 -19.08 9.86 15.55
C TYR A 204 -17.90 8.94 15.26
N GLY A 205 -18.09 7.99 14.33
CA GLY A 205 -17.09 6.96 14.08
C GLY A 205 -16.85 6.74 12.59
N VAL A 206 -15.62 6.37 12.28
CA VAL A 206 -15.20 5.89 10.96
C VAL A 206 -14.76 4.45 11.08
N ASP A 207 -15.24 3.59 10.19
CA ASP A 207 -14.79 2.21 10.13
C ASP A 207 -14.43 1.81 8.70
N ALA A 208 -13.43 0.92 8.59
CA ALA A 208 -12.93 0.41 7.33
C ALA A 208 -12.75 -1.10 7.41
N ARG A 209 -12.86 -1.73 6.24
CA ARG A 209 -12.55 -3.14 6.07
C ARG A 209 -11.63 -3.31 4.87
N VAL A 210 -10.35 -3.40 5.17
CA VAL A 210 -9.25 -3.34 4.20
C VAL A 210 -8.12 -4.27 4.61
N ASN A 211 -7.22 -4.60 3.70
CA ASN A 211 -5.91 -5.15 4.03
C ASN A 211 -4.95 -4.96 2.86
N ALA A 212 -3.65 -4.98 3.14
CA ALA A 212 -2.61 -5.04 2.12
C ALA A 212 -2.05 -6.47 2.03
N GLY A 213 -1.54 -6.84 0.85
CA GLY A 213 -0.86 -8.10 0.61
C GLY A 213 0.05 -8.04 -0.61
N PHE A 214 0.71 -9.15 -0.91
CA PHE A 214 1.69 -9.24 -2.00
C PHE A 214 1.02 -9.57 -3.33
N GLY A 215 1.50 -8.90 -4.38
CA GLY A 215 1.23 -9.21 -5.78
C GLY A 215 2.42 -9.95 -6.39
N PHE A 216 2.91 -9.49 -7.53
CA PHE A 216 4.00 -10.13 -8.26
C PHE A 216 5.38 -9.73 -7.72
N TRP A 217 6.10 -10.69 -7.13
CA TRP A 217 7.46 -10.49 -6.64
C TRP A 217 8.44 -10.12 -7.75
N GLN A 218 8.20 -10.55 -9.00
CA GLN A 218 9.05 -10.22 -10.16
C GLN A 218 9.10 -8.71 -10.45
N GLN A 219 8.14 -7.95 -9.94
CA GLN A 219 8.06 -6.51 -10.11
C GLN A 219 8.70 -5.72 -8.96
N ALA A 220 9.28 -6.39 -7.96
CA ALA A 220 9.92 -5.74 -6.83
C ALA A 220 11.30 -6.35 -6.56
N PHE A 221 12.26 -5.48 -6.25
CA PHE A 221 13.56 -5.87 -5.73
C PHE A 221 13.82 -5.17 -4.39
N GLY A 222 14.13 -5.94 -3.35
CA GLY A 222 14.44 -5.41 -2.02
C GLY A 222 15.93 -5.52 -1.72
N SER A 223 16.55 -4.49 -1.16
CA SER A 223 17.95 -4.56 -0.74
C SER A 223 18.15 -4.00 0.65
N LYS A 224 18.89 -4.72 1.49
CA LYS A 224 19.42 -4.26 2.78
C LYS A 224 20.92 -3.93 2.71
N ALA A 225 21.51 -3.98 1.52
CA ALA A 225 22.86 -3.47 1.29
C ALA A 225 22.85 -1.94 1.19
N GLU A 226 24.04 -1.33 1.25
CA GLU A 226 24.15 0.11 1.10
C GLU A 226 23.62 0.59 -0.26
N LEU A 227 22.83 1.67 -0.27
CA LEU A 227 22.37 2.32 -1.50
C LEU A 227 23.54 3.03 -2.20
N THR A 228 24.25 2.28 -3.04
CA THR A 228 25.35 2.74 -3.89
C THR A 228 24.97 2.62 -5.37
N GLU A 229 25.70 3.33 -6.24
CA GLU A 229 25.52 3.21 -7.69
C GLU A 229 25.68 1.76 -8.19
N ALA A 230 26.68 1.05 -7.68
CA ALA A 230 26.92 -0.35 -8.05
C ALA A 230 25.76 -1.26 -7.65
N ASN A 231 25.26 -1.14 -6.42
CA ASN A 231 24.16 -1.96 -5.94
C ASN A 231 22.84 -1.63 -6.66
N PHE A 232 22.58 -0.35 -6.90
CA PHE A 232 21.40 0.09 -7.66
C PHE A 232 21.42 -0.44 -9.11
N ASN A 233 22.54 -0.30 -9.82
CA ASN A 233 22.66 -0.78 -11.19
C ASN A 233 22.53 -2.32 -11.27
N SER A 234 23.10 -3.04 -10.30
CA SER A 234 22.94 -4.49 -10.21
C SER A 234 21.48 -4.90 -9.97
N ALA A 235 20.73 -4.17 -9.14
CA ALA A 235 19.32 -4.43 -8.92
C ALA A 235 18.48 -4.19 -10.19
N ILE A 236 18.71 -3.09 -10.91
CA ILE A 236 18.07 -2.80 -12.20
C ILE A 236 18.34 -3.95 -13.19
N GLU A 237 19.59 -4.37 -13.34
CA GLU A 237 19.98 -5.44 -14.25
C GLU A 237 19.27 -6.76 -13.90
N LYS A 238 19.24 -7.14 -12.61
CA LYS A 238 18.55 -8.34 -12.14
C LYS A 238 17.06 -8.30 -12.48
N MET A 239 16.38 -7.19 -12.20
CA MET A 239 14.95 -7.03 -12.51
C MET A 239 14.67 -7.10 -14.02
N MET A 240 15.45 -6.38 -14.83
CA MET A 240 15.28 -6.38 -16.29
C MET A 240 15.64 -7.72 -16.94
N GLY A 241 16.52 -8.49 -16.30
CA GLY A 241 16.93 -9.83 -16.75
C GLY A 241 15.92 -10.94 -16.48
N LEU A 242 14.85 -10.68 -15.72
CA LEU A 242 13.86 -11.69 -15.36
C LEU A 242 13.16 -12.28 -16.58
N LYS A 243 13.07 -13.61 -16.60
CA LYS A 243 12.46 -14.40 -17.67
C LYS A 243 11.31 -15.22 -17.11
N SER A 244 10.32 -15.47 -17.96
CA SER A 244 9.25 -16.43 -17.71
C SER A 244 9.78 -17.86 -17.67
N ASP A 245 8.95 -18.78 -17.18
CA ASP A 245 9.09 -20.24 -17.25
C ASP A 245 9.59 -20.76 -18.62
N LYS A 246 9.15 -20.12 -19.70
CA LYS A 246 9.50 -20.48 -21.08
C LYS A 246 10.71 -19.70 -21.63
N GLY A 247 11.51 -19.10 -20.76
CA GLY A 247 12.75 -18.39 -21.11
C GLY A 247 12.56 -17.04 -21.82
N ARG A 248 11.33 -16.57 -22.01
CA ARG A 248 11.04 -15.26 -22.62
C ARG A 248 11.26 -14.16 -21.58
N PRO A 249 11.94 -13.04 -21.92
CA PRO A 249 12.03 -11.87 -21.05
C PRO A 249 10.65 -11.39 -20.62
N LEU A 250 10.48 -11.15 -19.32
CA LEU A 250 9.21 -10.66 -18.79
C LEU A 250 8.96 -9.22 -19.22
N GLY A 251 10.00 -8.43 -19.48
CA GLY A 251 9.88 -7.00 -19.78
C GLY A 251 9.58 -6.19 -18.52
N ILE A 252 10.14 -6.59 -17.39
CA ILE A 252 10.16 -5.79 -16.17
C ILE A 252 11.15 -4.65 -16.42
N ASN A 253 10.75 -3.43 -16.12
CA ASN A 253 11.65 -2.28 -16.18
C ASN A 253 11.29 -1.32 -15.03
N PRO A 254 12.09 -1.31 -13.96
CA PRO A 254 11.75 -0.53 -12.77
C PRO A 254 11.64 0.96 -13.07
N ASP A 255 10.70 1.62 -12.40
CA ASP A 255 10.42 3.05 -12.57
C ASP A 255 10.39 3.82 -11.25
N LEU A 256 10.39 3.11 -10.11
CA LEU A 256 10.22 3.71 -8.79
C LEU A 256 11.22 3.15 -7.78
N LEU A 257 12.04 4.01 -7.19
CA LEU A 257 12.89 3.73 -6.04
C LEU A 257 12.19 4.22 -4.77
N VAL A 258 11.79 3.28 -3.92
CA VAL A 258 11.13 3.54 -2.64
C VAL A 258 12.13 3.41 -1.50
N VAL A 259 12.23 4.43 -0.67
CA VAL A 259 13.19 4.49 0.45
C VAL A 259 12.56 5.08 1.71
N GLY A 260 13.06 4.67 2.87
CA GLY A 260 12.80 5.35 4.14
C GLY A 260 13.60 6.66 4.31
N PRO A 261 13.29 7.48 5.33
CA PRO A 261 14.01 8.71 5.66
C PRO A 261 15.55 8.57 5.72
N THR A 262 16.05 7.44 6.22
CA THR A 262 17.48 7.15 6.40
C THR A 262 18.23 7.11 5.06
N ASN A 263 17.58 6.61 4.00
CA ASN A 263 18.15 6.49 2.67
C ASN A 263 17.83 7.69 1.75
N ARG A 264 17.04 8.67 2.23
CA ARG A 264 16.59 9.84 1.44
C ARG A 264 17.73 10.58 0.75
N SER A 265 18.76 10.96 1.50
CA SER A 265 19.86 11.78 0.96
C SER A 265 20.65 11.02 -0.10
N LYS A 266 20.93 9.73 0.15
CA LYS A 266 21.61 8.83 -0.79
C LYS A 266 20.79 8.64 -2.07
N ALA A 267 19.48 8.40 -1.96
CA ALA A 267 18.60 8.23 -3.10
C ALA A 267 18.54 9.49 -3.98
N LYS A 268 18.42 10.67 -3.37
CA LYS A 268 18.43 11.95 -4.10
C LYS A 268 19.78 12.22 -4.78
N ALA A 269 20.89 11.98 -4.10
CA ALA A 269 22.22 12.12 -4.70
C ALA A 269 22.42 11.15 -5.88
N LEU A 270 21.89 9.94 -5.78
CA LEU A 270 22.05 8.91 -6.80
C LEU A 270 21.18 9.15 -8.04
N ILE A 271 19.94 9.63 -7.86
CA ILE A 271 18.93 9.67 -8.93
C ILE A 271 18.56 11.09 -9.36
N GLU A 272 18.56 12.07 -8.45
CA GLU A 272 18.13 13.44 -8.73
C GLU A 272 19.30 14.40 -8.99
N ALA A 273 20.55 14.03 -8.68
CA ALA A 273 21.70 14.90 -8.95
C ALA A 273 22.21 14.73 -10.39
N MET A 274 22.39 15.83 -11.13
CA MET A 274 22.90 15.79 -12.52
C MET A 274 24.39 15.41 -12.60
N GLN A 275 25.15 15.74 -11.56
CA GLN A 275 26.59 15.49 -11.47
C GLN A 275 26.92 14.75 -10.18
N LYS A 276 27.93 13.88 -10.26
CA LYS A 276 28.56 13.20 -9.13
C LYS A 276 29.51 14.16 -8.40
N GLU A 277 29.95 13.74 -7.23
CA GLU A 277 31.06 14.39 -6.54
C GLU A 277 32.30 14.42 -7.45
N GLY A 278 32.93 15.59 -7.58
CA GLY A 278 34.03 15.79 -8.54
C GLY A 278 33.61 16.19 -9.96
N GLY A 279 32.31 16.42 -10.22
CA GLY A 279 31.82 17.05 -11.46
C GLY A 279 31.59 16.11 -12.64
N ALA A 280 31.77 14.79 -12.46
CA ALA A 280 31.44 13.80 -13.48
C ALA A 280 29.92 13.70 -13.70
N SER A 281 29.47 13.41 -14.92
CA SER A 281 28.05 13.21 -15.21
C SER A 281 27.47 12.01 -14.46
N ASN A 282 26.26 12.17 -13.91
CA ASN A 282 25.52 11.07 -13.31
C ASN A 282 24.75 10.29 -14.38
N THR A 283 25.13 9.04 -14.62
CA THR A 283 24.47 8.15 -15.59
C THR A 283 23.07 7.71 -15.14
N ASN A 284 22.77 7.81 -13.84
CA ASN A 284 21.48 7.43 -13.26
C ASN A 284 20.54 8.62 -13.04
N TYR A 285 20.91 9.81 -13.51
CA TYR A 285 20.08 11.00 -13.40
C TYR A 285 18.70 10.75 -14.04
N GLN A 286 17.66 10.82 -13.21
CA GLN A 286 16.27 10.56 -13.56
C GLN A 286 16.00 9.16 -14.14
N ALA A 287 16.84 8.17 -13.82
CA ALA A 287 16.64 6.79 -14.29
C ALA A 287 15.34 6.16 -13.74
N VAL A 288 14.96 6.54 -12.53
CA VAL A 288 13.70 6.17 -11.85
C VAL A 288 13.20 7.37 -11.04
N GLU A 289 11.97 7.33 -10.57
CA GLU A 289 11.48 8.31 -9.59
C GLU A 289 11.89 7.91 -8.17
N VAL A 290 12.26 8.86 -7.32
CA VAL A 290 12.52 8.62 -5.89
C VAL A 290 11.27 8.92 -5.07
N MET A 291 10.77 7.93 -4.35
CA MET A 291 9.68 8.08 -3.38
C MET A 291 10.20 7.82 -1.97
N VAL A 292 10.20 8.88 -1.15
CA VAL A 292 10.59 8.80 0.27
C VAL A 292 9.34 8.56 1.09
N VAL A 293 9.31 7.48 1.84
CA VAL A 293 8.15 7.04 2.62
C VAL A 293 8.50 7.07 4.10
N PRO A 294 7.85 7.94 4.90
CA PRO A 294 8.13 8.05 6.34
C PRO A 294 7.86 6.78 7.14
N TRP A 295 7.00 5.90 6.64
CA TRP A 295 6.56 4.67 7.33
C TRP A 295 7.50 3.46 7.20
N LEU A 296 8.66 3.62 6.55
CA LEU A 296 9.59 2.51 6.27
C LEU A 296 10.80 2.42 7.23
N ASP A 297 11.04 3.45 8.04
CA ASP A 297 12.09 3.47 9.08
C ASP A 297 11.51 3.83 10.46
#